data_AF-K1T0L4-F1
#
_entry.id   AF-K1T0L4-F1
#
_cell.length_a   1.000
_cell.length_b   1.000
_cell.length_c   1.000
_cell.angle_alpha   90.00
_cell.angle_beta   90.00
_cell.angle_gamma   90.00
#
_symmetry.space_group_name_H-M   'P 1'
#
loop_
_entity.id
_entity.type
_entity.pdbx_description
1 polymer ?
#
loop_
_entity_poly.entity_id
_entity_poly.type
_entity_poly.pdbx_seq_one_letter_code
_entity_poly.pdbx_strand_id
1 'polypeptide(L)'
;AIDAHPGEEKLAELVENRVREEIRRGVQTIQYQVVTLLTTNGQAPFVTVFMYLGEAKNEQERHDLAMIIEETLRQRYQGVKNEKGVWVTPAFPKLIYVLEEDNIHEDSPYWYLTELAARCTAKRMVPDYISEKKMLELKVDKNGEGHCYTCMGCRSFLTPYVDENGKPKYYGRFNQGVVTINLPDVALSSGGNMEKFWKIFDERLELCHRALMCRHERLKGTLSDAAPILWQYGALARLKKGEPIDKLLYGGYSTISLGYAGLYECVKYMTGKSHTDPSATPFALEIMQHMNDACAKWKQMHNIDFSLYGTPLESTTYKF
;
A
#
# COMPACT_ATOMS: atom_id res chain seq x y z
N ALA A 1 -52.28 -3.60 -13.58
CA ALA A 1 -51.16 -2.69 -13.28
C ALA A 1 -51.77 -1.43 -12.69
N ILE A 2 -51.27 -0.96 -11.56
CA ILE A 2 -51.72 0.34 -11.02
C ILE A 2 -51.06 1.39 -11.92
N ASP A 3 -51.87 2.20 -12.59
CA ASP A 3 -51.44 3.28 -13.48
C ASP A 3 -50.92 4.45 -12.63
N ALA A 4 -49.76 4.22 -12.02
CA ALA A 4 -49.11 5.18 -11.14
C ALA A 4 -48.08 5.98 -11.94
N HIS A 5 -48.34 7.28 -12.08
CA HIS A 5 -47.39 8.25 -12.59
C HIS A 5 -46.81 9.03 -11.40
N PRO A 6 -45.76 8.52 -10.72
CA PRO A 6 -45.09 9.30 -9.69
C PRO A 6 -44.55 10.59 -10.33
N GLY A 7 -44.73 11.72 -9.64
CA GLY A 7 -44.07 12.96 -10.03
C GLY A 7 -42.54 12.81 -10.04
N GLU A 8 -41.85 13.67 -10.78
CA GLU A 8 -40.39 13.56 -10.99
C GLU A 8 -39.58 13.46 -9.69
N GLU A 9 -39.97 14.22 -8.67
CA GLU A 9 -39.34 14.17 -7.34
C GLU A 9 -39.48 12.79 -6.69
N LYS A 10 -40.68 12.19 -6.76
CA LYS A 10 -40.91 10.86 -6.17
C LYS A 10 -40.19 9.77 -6.97
N LEU A 11 -40.08 9.94 -8.27
CA LEU A 11 -39.29 9.04 -9.12
C LEU A 11 -37.80 9.12 -8.78
N ALA A 12 -37.25 10.33 -8.62
CA ALA A 12 -35.85 10.55 -8.23
C ALA A 12 -35.55 9.92 -6.87
N GLU A 13 -36.41 10.12 -5.87
CA GLU A 13 -36.29 9.49 -4.54
C GLU A 13 -36.30 7.95 -4.63
N LEU A 14 -37.18 7.38 -5.46
CA LEU A 14 -37.25 5.92 -5.66
C LEU A 14 -35.99 5.37 -6.32
N VAL A 15 -35.44 6.08 -7.30
CA VAL A 15 -34.19 5.69 -7.99
C VAL A 15 -33.02 5.76 -7.01
N GLU A 16 -32.88 6.85 -6.27
CA GLU A 16 -31.82 7.05 -5.30
C GLU A 16 -31.84 5.98 -4.19
N ASN A 17 -33.02 5.66 -3.65
CA ASN A 17 -33.18 4.59 -2.66
C ASN A 17 -32.78 3.21 -3.22
N ARG A 18 -33.10 2.93 -4.49
CA ARG A 18 -32.68 1.68 -5.13
C ARG A 18 -31.17 1.62 -5.34
N VAL A 19 -30.55 2.72 -5.75
CA VAL A 19 -29.09 2.82 -5.90
C VAL A 19 -28.40 2.54 -4.56
N ARG A 20 -28.86 3.16 -3.47
CA ARG A 20 -28.31 2.92 -2.12
C ARG A 20 -28.47 1.48 -1.65
N GLU A 21 -29.59 0.84 -1.95
CA GLU A 21 -29.80 -0.57 -1.64
C GLU A 21 -28.85 -1.49 -2.43
N GLU A 22 -28.64 -1.22 -3.71
CA GLU A 22 -27.67 -1.97 -4.52
C GLU A 22 -26.23 -1.76 -4.02
N ILE A 23 -25.84 -0.55 -3.64
CA ILE A 23 -24.53 -0.27 -3.02
C ILE A 23 -24.37 -1.07 -1.72
N ARG A 24 -25.38 -1.05 -0.84
CA ARG A 24 -25.41 -1.84 0.41
C ARG A 24 -25.18 -3.32 0.16
N ARG A 25 -25.91 -3.91 -0.79
CA ARG A 25 -25.78 -5.32 -1.15
C ARG A 25 -24.42 -5.64 -1.76
N GLY A 26 -23.90 -4.75 -2.62
CA GLY A 26 -22.58 -4.89 -3.25
C GLY A 26 -21.44 -4.87 -2.23
N VAL A 27 -21.39 -3.85 -1.38
CA VAL A 27 -20.40 -3.71 -0.30
C VAL A 27 -20.45 -4.91 0.64
N GLN A 28 -21.65 -5.35 1.03
CA GLN A 28 -21.81 -6.52 1.88
C GLN A 28 -21.27 -7.79 1.22
N THR A 29 -21.59 -7.98 -0.06
CA THR A 29 -21.11 -9.14 -0.82
C THR A 29 -19.59 -9.17 -0.84
N ILE A 30 -18.92 -8.04 -1.13
CA ILE A 30 -17.46 -7.95 -1.13
C ILE A 30 -16.90 -8.23 0.27
N GLN A 31 -17.45 -7.63 1.33
CA GLN A 31 -16.99 -7.83 2.70
C GLN A 31 -17.03 -9.31 3.10
N TYR A 32 -18.13 -10.01 2.84
CA TYR A 32 -18.26 -11.42 3.20
C TYR A 32 -17.43 -12.32 2.28
N GLN A 33 -17.34 -12.03 0.99
CA GLN A 33 -16.51 -12.82 0.07
C GLN A 33 -15.02 -12.74 0.42
N VAL A 34 -14.49 -11.56 0.75
CA VAL A 34 -13.08 -11.40 1.16
C VAL A 34 -12.76 -12.20 2.43
N VAL A 35 -13.74 -12.40 3.32
CA VAL A 35 -13.55 -13.16 4.57
C VAL A 35 -13.78 -14.66 4.39
N THR A 36 -14.59 -15.07 3.41
CA THR A 36 -14.99 -16.48 3.22
C THR A 36 -14.29 -17.20 2.08
N LEU A 37 -13.80 -16.47 1.07
CA LEU A 37 -12.99 -17.05 0.00
C LEU A 37 -11.59 -17.36 0.51
N LEU A 38 -11.11 -18.55 0.17
CA LEU A 38 -9.74 -18.97 0.48
C LEU A 38 -8.88 -18.86 -0.78
N THR A 39 -7.65 -18.39 -0.58
CA THR A 39 -6.62 -18.49 -1.61
C THR A 39 -6.04 -19.91 -1.64
N THR A 40 -5.18 -20.20 -2.62
CA THR A 40 -4.57 -21.53 -2.80
C THR A 40 -3.74 -22.00 -1.60
N ASN A 41 -3.33 -21.10 -0.70
CA ASN A 41 -2.61 -21.45 0.52
C ASN A 41 -3.52 -21.75 1.73
N GLY A 42 -4.86 -21.71 1.56
CA GLY A 42 -5.83 -21.97 2.61
C GLY A 42 -6.14 -20.80 3.54
N GLN A 43 -5.71 -19.58 3.21
CA GLN A 43 -6.01 -18.36 3.98
C GLN A 43 -6.94 -17.42 3.20
N ALA A 44 -7.68 -16.60 3.94
CA ALA A 44 -8.41 -15.47 3.37
C ALA A 44 -7.43 -14.52 2.63
N PRO A 45 -7.84 -13.93 1.49
CA PRO A 45 -6.98 -13.06 0.72
C PRO A 45 -6.61 -11.79 1.50
N PHE A 46 -5.33 -11.43 1.47
CA PHE A 46 -4.84 -10.19 2.06
C PHE A 46 -5.11 -9.04 1.09
N VAL A 47 -6.22 -8.33 1.31
CA VAL A 47 -6.72 -7.27 0.43
C VAL A 47 -6.77 -5.94 1.18
N THR A 48 -6.39 -4.87 0.50
CA THR A 48 -6.53 -3.49 0.97
C THR A 48 -7.48 -2.75 0.03
N VAL A 49 -8.47 -2.06 0.59
CA VAL A 49 -9.35 -1.12 -0.13
C VAL A 49 -8.87 0.30 0.16
N PHE A 50 -8.63 1.06 -0.91
CA PHE A 50 -8.18 2.44 -0.86
C PHE A 50 -9.36 3.36 -1.19
N MET A 51 -9.71 4.23 -0.25
CA MET A 51 -10.86 5.12 -0.31
C MET A 51 -10.34 6.55 -0.47
N TYR A 52 -10.38 7.06 -1.70
CA TYR A 52 -9.81 8.35 -2.08
C TYR A 52 -10.71 9.07 -3.08
N LEU A 53 -11.31 10.20 -2.70
CA LEU A 53 -12.26 10.93 -3.56
C LEU A 53 -11.54 11.58 -4.75
N GLY A 54 -10.26 11.94 -4.60
CA GLY A 54 -9.42 12.49 -5.66
C GLY A 54 -9.22 11.60 -6.89
N GLU A 55 -9.60 10.32 -6.86
CA GLU A 55 -9.60 9.47 -8.07
C GLU A 55 -10.79 9.74 -9.00
N ALA A 56 -11.86 10.38 -8.49
CA ALA A 56 -13.04 10.67 -9.28
C ALA A 56 -12.75 11.70 -10.38
N LYS A 57 -13.19 11.41 -11.61
CA LYS A 57 -12.91 12.26 -12.79
C LYS A 57 -13.87 13.44 -12.91
N ASN A 58 -14.98 13.40 -12.21
CA ASN A 58 -16.03 14.41 -12.23
C ASN A 58 -16.82 14.37 -10.92
N GLU A 59 -17.70 15.36 -10.72
CA GLU A 59 -18.49 15.51 -9.49
C GLU A 59 -19.45 14.34 -9.24
N GLN A 60 -20.04 13.77 -10.30
CA GLN A 60 -20.93 12.61 -10.17
C GLN A 60 -20.16 11.38 -9.68
N GLU A 61 -19.02 11.05 -10.30
CA GLU A 61 -18.15 9.96 -9.84
C GLU A 61 -17.69 10.17 -8.40
N ARG A 62 -17.45 11.44 -8.00
CA ARG A 62 -17.06 11.79 -6.63
C ARG A 62 -18.19 11.51 -5.65
N HIS A 63 -19.41 11.90 -6.00
CA HIS A 63 -20.60 11.63 -5.20
C HIS A 63 -20.86 10.13 -5.08
N ASP A 64 -20.77 9.39 -6.18
CA ASP A 64 -20.96 7.93 -6.20
C ASP A 64 -19.90 7.22 -5.35
N LEU A 65 -18.64 7.65 -5.45
CA LEU A 65 -17.55 7.11 -4.63
C LEU A 65 -17.76 7.43 -3.15
N ALA A 66 -18.20 8.64 -2.81
CA ALA A 66 -18.54 9.01 -1.44
C ALA A 66 -19.64 8.10 -0.86
N MET A 67 -20.68 7.77 -1.63
CA MET A 67 -21.72 6.82 -1.21
C MET A 67 -21.16 5.41 -0.96
N ILE A 68 -20.24 4.93 -1.81
CA ILE A 68 -19.58 3.63 -1.64
C ILE A 68 -18.69 3.63 -0.39
N ILE A 69 -17.94 4.70 -0.15
CA ILE A 69 -17.09 4.88 1.04
C ILE A 69 -17.96 4.89 2.30
N GLU A 70 -19.06 5.65 2.29
CA GLU A 70 -20.01 5.73 3.40
C GLU A 70 -20.50 4.34 3.78
N GLU A 71 -20.99 3.57 2.81
CA GLU A 71 -21.55 2.24 3.05
C GLU A 71 -20.46 1.24 3.48
N THR A 72 -19.26 1.33 2.90
CA THR A 72 -18.08 0.53 3.32
C THR A 72 -17.75 0.76 4.80
N LEU A 73 -17.73 2.03 5.23
CA LEU A 73 -17.47 2.40 6.63
C LEU A 73 -18.62 1.98 7.55
N ARG A 74 -19.88 2.14 7.13
CA ARG A 74 -21.07 1.71 7.91
C ARG A 74 -21.03 0.20 8.19
N GLN A 75 -20.74 -0.62 7.18
CA GLN A 75 -20.68 -2.07 7.36
C GLN A 75 -19.45 -2.51 8.13
N ARG A 76 -18.30 -1.86 7.94
CA ARG A 76 -17.13 -2.12 8.79
C ARG A 76 -17.41 -1.78 10.25
N TYR A 77 -18.02 -0.63 10.53
CA TYR A 77 -18.42 -0.19 11.87
C TYR A 77 -19.35 -1.23 12.53
N GLN A 78 -20.33 -1.74 11.77
CA GLN A 78 -21.20 -2.83 12.20
C GLN A 78 -20.40 -4.10 12.51
N GLY A 79 -19.46 -4.49 11.65
CA GLY A 79 -18.63 -5.68 11.76
C GLY A 79 -19.26 -6.91 11.11
N VAL A 80 -18.74 -8.09 11.43
CA VAL A 80 -19.31 -9.38 10.99
C VAL A 80 -19.73 -10.21 12.20
N LYS A 81 -20.78 -11.01 12.07
CA LYS A 81 -21.17 -11.92 13.16
C LYS A 81 -20.28 -13.16 13.16
N ASN A 82 -19.74 -13.51 14.32
CA ASN A 82 -19.13 -14.82 14.52
C ASN A 82 -20.21 -15.90 14.71
N GLU A 83 -19.80 -17.16 14.90
CA GLU A 83 -20.70 -18.31 15.10
C GLU A 83 -21.66 -18.15 16.29
N LYS A 84 -21.30 -17.33 17.28
CA LYS A 84 -22.14 -17.01 18.45
C LYS A 84 -23.06 -15.81 18.21
N GLY A 85 -23.11 -15.29 17.00
CA GLY A 85 -23.90 -14.12 16.62
C GLY A 85 -23.36 -12.78 17.10
N VAL A 86 -22.12 -12.73 17.61
CA VAL A 86 -21.49 -11.52 18.16
C VAL A 86 -20.78 -10.76 17.06
N TRP A 87 -20.96 -9.43 17.02
CA TRP A 87 -20.34 -8.53 16.06
C TRP A 87 -18.84 -8.32 16.32
N VAL A 88 -18.00 -9.04 15.58
CA VAL A 88 -16.54 -8.97 15.67
C VAL A 88 -15.94 -8.09 14.57
N THR A 89 -14.69 -7.69 14.79
CA THR A 89 -13.91 -6.92 13.83
C THR A 89 -13.30 -7.88 12.81
N PRO A 90 -13.64 -7.77 11.51
CA PRO A 90 -12.99 -8.57 10.48
C PRO A 90 -11.56 -8.08 10.26
N ALA A 91 -10.63 -9.02 10.08
CA ALA A 91 -9.22 -8.70 9.80
C ALA A 91 -9.02 -8.06 8.41
N PHE A 92 -9.79 -8.53 7.42
CA PHE A 92 -9.72 -8.07 6.03
C PHE A 92 -11.10 -7.67 5.48
N PRO A 93 -11.16 -6.83 4.43
CA PRO A 93 -10.02 -6.11 3.85
C PRO A 93 -9.45 -5.08 4.83
N LYS A 94 -8.18 -4.73 4.69
CA LYS A 94 -7.67 -3.49 5.26
C LYS A 94 -8.38 -2.32 4.58
N LEU A 95 -8.72 -1.28 5.32
CA LEU A 95 -9.29 -0.06 4.76
C LEU A 95 -8.28 1.07 4.93
N ILE A 96 -8.04 1.83 3.87
CA ILE A 96 -7.24 3.05 3.90
C ILE A 96 -8.14 4.19 3.45
N TYR A 97 -8.28 5.21 4.28
CA TYR A 97 -9.04 6.42 4.01
C TYR A 97 -8.07 7.59 3.79
N VAL A 98 -8.24 8.30 2.67
CA VAL A 98 -7.41 9.46 2.37
C VAL A 98 -8.01 10.73 2.97
N LEU A 99 -7.18 11.47 3.70
CA LEU A 99 -7.48 12.82 4.18
C LEU A 99 -7.05 13.82 3.10
N GLU A 100 -8.04 14.51 2.53
CA GLU A 100 -7.95 15.46 1.42
C GLU A 100 -8.83 16.67 1.70
N GLU A 101 -8.65 17.77 0.96
CA GLU A 101 -9.31 19.06 1.24
C GLU A 101 -10.85 18.95 1.40
N ASP A 102 -11.47 18.09 0.61
CA ASP A 102 -12.92 17.89 0.59
C ASP A 102 -13.48 17.17 1.84
N ASN A 103 -12.64 16.68 2.75
CA ASN A 103 -13.08 15.88 3.90
C ASN A 103 -12.38 16.21 5.23
N ILE A 104 -11.52 17.23 5.31
CA ILE A 104 -10.77 17.55 6.55
C ILE A 104 -11.29 18.77 7.32
N HIS A 105 -12.19 19.57 6.75
CA HIS A 105 -12.79 20.73 7.42
C HIS A 105 -14.26 20.46 7.74
N GLU A 106 -14.77 20.99 8.86
CA GLU A 106 -16.16 20.78 9.30
C GLU A 106 -17.20 21.29 8.29
N ASP A 107 -16.83 22.27 7.47
CA ASP A 107 -17.62 22.85 6.39
C ASP A 107 -17.38 22.19 5.02
N SER A 108 -16.43 21.25 4.92
CA SER A 108 -16.19 20.50 3.68
C SER A 108 -17.34 19.52 3.38
N PRO A 109 -17.67 19.29 2.09
CA PRO A 109 -18.84 18.49 1.69
C PRO A 109 -18.85 17.05 2.20
N TYR A 110 -17.67 16.46 2.44
CA TYR A 110 -17.53 15.07 2.88
C TYR A 110 -16.94 14.93 4.30
N TRP A 111 -16.98 15.99 5.12
CA TRP A 111 -16.56 15.92 6.53
C TRP A 111 -17.23 14.79 7.31
N TYR A 112 -18.51 14.55 7.05
CA TYR A 112 -19.28 13.49 7.68
C TYR A 112 -18.68 12.09 7.45
N LEU A 113 -17.97 11.86 6.33
CA LEU A 113 -17.24 10.61 6.08
C LEU A 113 -16.02 10.50 6.99
N THR A 114 -15.33 11.59 7.26
CA THR A 114 -14.19 11.63 8.19
C THR A 114 -14.65 11.37 9.63
N GLU A 115 -15.78 11.95 10.05
CA GLU A 115 -16.40 11.61 11.33
C GLU A 115 -16.79 10.13 11.42
N LEU A 116 -17.41 9.59 10.36
CA LEU A 116 -17.78 8.18 10.29
C LEU A 116 -16.54 7.26 10.32
N ALA A 117 -15.49 7.61 9.59
CA ALA A 117 -14.22 6.90 9.58
C ALA A 117 -13.60 6.90 10.97
N ALA A 118 -13.56 8.04 11.67
CA ALA A 118 -13.05 8.12 13.03
C ALA A 118 -13.85 7.25 14.02
N ARG A 119 -15.19 7.25 13.93
CA ARG A 119 -16.05 6.35 14.71
C ARG A 119 -15.80 4.88 14.40
N CYS A 120 -15.56 4.55 13.13
CA CYS A 120 -15.18 3.22 12.69
C CYS A 120 -13.84 2.78 13.29
N THR A 121 -12.81 3.62 13.21
CA THR A 121 -11.49 3.37 13.79
C THR A 121 -11.56 3.15 15.29
N ALA A 122 -12.30 4.00 16.02
CA ALA A 122 -12.47 3.86 17.47
C ALA A 122 -13.11 2.52 17.89
N LYS A 123 -13.96 1.94 17.03
CA LYS A 123 -14.67 0.69 17.32
C LYS A 123 -13.98 -0.56 16.75
N ARG A 124 -13.27 -0.41 15.63
CA ARG A 124 -12.83 -1.52 14.76
C ARG A 124 -11.36 -1.41 14.31
N MET A 125 -10.60 -0.44 14.84
CA MET A 125 -9.20 -0.14 14.53
C MET A 125 -8.88 0.33 13.09
N VAL A 126 -9.87 0.33 12.19
CA VAL A 126 -9.73 0.75 10.79
C VAL A 126 -10.84 1.74 10.42
N PRO A 127 -10.68 2.60 9.39
CA PRO A 127 -9.56 2.65 8.43
C PRO A 127 -8.25 3.20 8.99
N ASP A 128 -7.14 2.82 8.35
CA ASP A 128 -5.88 3.55 8.42
C ASP A 128 -6.00 4.85 7.59
N TYR A 129 -5.18 5.84 7.90
CA TYR A 129 -5.24 7.15 7.24
C TYR A 129 -3.99 7.44 6.40
N ILE A 130 -4.20 8.01 5.21
CA ILE A 130 -3.14 8.59 4.38
C ILE A 130 -3.42 10.08 4.19
N SER A 131 -2.40 10.93 4.34
CA SER A 131 -2.51 12.35 4.00
C SER A 131 -2.22 12.54 2.51
N GLU A 132 -3.22 13.04 1.75
CA GLU A 132 -3.04 13.38 0.34
C GLU A 132 -1.93 14.43 0.19
N LYS A 133 -1.99 15.51 0.98
CA LYS A 133 -0.96 16.55 1.01
C LYS A 133 0.46 15.97 1.08
N LYS A 134 0.71 15.03 2.01
CA LYS A 134 2.03 14.41 2.15
C LYS A 134 2.37 13.46 1.00
N MET A 135 1.38 12.78 0.42
CA MET A 135 1.60 11.99 -0.78
C MET A 135 2.02 12.88 -1.97
N LEU A 136 1.32 13.99 -2.21
CA LEU A 136 1.65 14.95 -3.26
C LEU A 136 3.05 15.57 -3.06
N GLU A 137 3.43 15.89 -1.81
CA GLU A 137 4.77 16.40 -1.48
C GLU A 137 5.89 15.37 -1.70
N LEU A 138 5.65 14.09 -1.37
CA LEU A 138 6.69 13.06 -1.30
C LEU A 138 6.76 12.14 -2.52
N LYS A 139 5.68 12.06 -3.31
CA LYS A 139 5.56 11.17 -4.48
C LYS A 139 5.54 11.97 -5.77
N VAL A 140 6.57 12.80 -5.93
CA VAL A 140 6.78 13.64 -7.11
C VAL A 140 7.45 12.82 -8.21
N ASP A 141 6.84 12.83 -9.39
CA ASP A 141 7.38 12.16 -10.57
C ASP A 141 8.48 12.97 -11.27
N LYS A 142 9.01 12.42 -12.37
CA LYS A 142 10.07 13.07 -13.15
C LYS A 142 9.61 14.35 -13.87
N ASN A 143 8.30 14.58 -13.99
CA ASN A 143 7.70 15.78 -14.59
C ASN A 143 7.50 16.88 -13.53
N GLY A 144 7.73 16.60 -12.25
CA GLY A 144 7.50 17.52 -11.14
C GLY A 144 6.08 17.48 -10.58
N GLU A 145 5.28 16.48 -10.95
CA GLU A 145 3.90 16.33 -10.49
C GLU A 145 3.83 15.39 -9.27
N GLY A 146 3.14 15.81 -8.21
CA GLY A 146 2.87 15.01 -7.02
C GLY A 146 1.66 14.10 -7.22
N HIS A 147 1.70 12.87 -6.68
CA HIS A 147 0.63 11.89 -6.88
C HIS A 147 0.19 11.21 -5.58
N CYS A 148 -1.13 11.02 -5.41
CA CYS A 148 -1.71 10.20 -4.34
C CYS A 148 -2.22 8.88 -4.93
N TYR A 149 -1.77 7.76 -4.37
CA TYR A 149 -2.12 6.41 -4.82
C TYR A 149 -1.95 5.40 -3.69
N THR A 150 -2.60 4.25 -3.83
CA THR A 150 -2.58 3.19 -2.82
C THR A 150 -1.20 2.55 -2.64
N CYS A 151 -0.96 1.96 -1.46
CA CYS A 151 0.15 1.05 -1.25
C CYS A 151 -0.23 -0.38 -1.67
N MET A 152 0.77 -1.19 -2.03
CA MET A 152 0.58 -2.62 -2.26
C MET A 152 0.64 -3.36 -0.92
N GLY A 153 -0.39 -4.19 -0.68
CA GLY A 153 -0.52 -4.96 0.56
C GLY A 153 -0.62 -4.05 1.79
N CYS A 154 0.26 -4.26 2.77
CA CYS A 154 0.21 -3.51 4.03
C CYS A 154 0.69 -2.06 3.88
N ARG A 155 1.81 -1.84 3.18
CA ARG A 155 2.52 -0.54 3.10
C ARG A 155 3.63 -0.44 2.04
N SER A 156 3.65 -1.30 1.01
CA SER A 156 4.68 -1.19 -0.05
C SER A 156 4.27 -0.14 -1.07
N PHE A 157 4.78 1.08 -0.92
CA PHE A 157 4.52 2.15 -1.88
C PHE A 157 5.44 2.00 -3.09
N LEU A 158 4.83 2.05 -4.28
CA LEU A 158 5.59 2.22 -5.51
C LEU A 158 6.33 3.56 -5.50
N THR A 159 7.47 3.58 -6.17
CA THR A 159 8.15 4.82 -6.58
C THR A 159 7.35 5.52 -7.68
N PRO A 160 7.38 6.86 -7.77
CA PRO A 160 6.82 7.58 -8.90
C PRO A 160 7.37 7.07 -10.23
N TYR A 161 6.47 6.86 -11.19
CA TYR A 161 6.81 6.30 -12.50
C TYR A 161 5.91 6.92 -13.56
N VAL A 162 6.53 7.23 -14.69
CA VAL A 162 5.87 7.79 -15.86
C VAL A 162 6.08 6.82 -17.01
N ASP A 163 4.99 6.43 -17.66
CA ASP A 163 5.00 5.47 -18.76
C ASP A 163 5.58 6.05 -20.06
N GLU A 164 5.59 5.23 -21.11
CA GLU A 164 6.05 5.59 -22.46
C GLU A 164 5.28 6.75 -23.09
N ASN A 165 4.07 7.07 -22.61
CA ASN A 165 3.26 8.19 -23.08
C ASN A 165 3.46 9.45 -22.25
N GLY A 166 4.39 9.45 -21.29
CA GLY A 166 4.63 10.58 -20.42
C GLY A 166 3.58 10.72 -19.30
N LYS A 167 2.77 9.67 -19.02
CA LYS A 167 1.71 9.72 -18.00
C LYS A 167 2.08 8.92 -16.74
N PRO A 168 1.66 9.38 -15.55
CA PRO A 168 1.85 8.62 -14.32
C PRO A 168 1.12 7.27 -14.39
N LYS A 169 1.75 6.21 -13.88
CA LYS A 169 1.14 4.87 -13.81
C LYS A 169 1.46 4.16 -12.50
N TYR A 170 0.42 3.72 -11.81
CA TYR A 170 0.49 3.04 -10.52
C TYR A 170 -0.29 1.72 -10.52
N TYR A 171 -1.53 1.74 -11.00
CA TYR A 171 -2.34 0.54 -11.17
C TYR A 171 -1.72 -0.44 -12.19
N GLY A 172 -1.67 -1.71 -11.81
CA GLY A 172 -1.04 -2.78 -12.60
C GLY A 172 0.47 -2.94 -12.41
N ARG A 173 1.12 -2.07 -11.63
CA ARG A 173 2.51 -2.26 -11.22
C ARG A 173 2.61 -3.20 -10.01
N PHE A 174 3.79 -3.74 -9.76
CA PHE A 174 4.03 -4.74 -8.72
C PHE A 174 5.41 -4.60 -8.07
N ASN A 175 5.61 -5.32 -6.97
CA ASN A 175 6.91 -5.47 -6.32
C ASN A 175 7.45 -6.89 -6.58
N GLN A 176 8.71 -6.99 -6.99
CA GLN A 176 9.38 -8.26 -7.26
C GLN A 176 9.63 -9.03 -5.96
N GLY A 177 9.75 -8.32 -4.83
CA GLY A 177 9.79 -8.82 -3.46
C GLY A 177 10.86 -8.13 -2.61
N VAL A 178 11.11 -8.67 -1.42
CA VAL A 178 11.83 -7.99 -0.33
C VAL A 178 13.00 -8.83 0.18
N VAL A 179 14.12 -8.19 0.48
CA VAL A 179 15.21 -8.71 1.33
C VAL A 179 15.46 -7.71 2.44
N THR A 180 15.45 -8.14 3.70
CA THR A 180 15.54 -7.23 4.85
C THR A 180 16.90 -7.29 5.53
N ILE A 181 17.55 -6.14 5.69
CA ILE A 181 18.74 -6.00 6.52
C ILE A 181 18.37 -5.93 8.02
N ASN A 182 19.06 -6.71 8.84
CA ASN A 182 18.96 -6.69 10.30
C ASN A 182 19.91 -5.60 10.85
N LEU A 183 19.41 -4.39 11.09
CA LEU A 183 20.24 -3.29 11.61
C LEU A 183 20.82 -3.59 13.01
N PRO A 184 20.07 -4.23 13.94
CA PRO A 184 20.63 -4.70 15.21
C PRO A 184 21.86 -5.60 15.05
N ASP A 185 21.83 -6.56 14.12
CA ASP A 185 22.99 -7.44 13.86
C ASP A 185 24.22 -6.65 13.42
N VAL A 186 24.05 -5.65 12.56
CA VAL A 186 25.17 -4.80 12.12
C VAL A 186 25.76 -4.03 13.30
N ALA A 187 24.90 -3.43 14.12
CA ALA A 187 25.31 -2.73 15.34
C ALA A 187 26.06 -3.64 16.31
N LEU A 188 25.49 -4.79 16.68
CA LEU A 188 26.09 -5.74 17.62
C LEU A 188 27.43 -6.29 17.12
N SER A 189 27.51 -6.65 15.83
CA SER A 189 28.72 -7.16 15.20
C SER A 189 29.87 -6.15 15.19
N SER A 190 29.57 -4.85 15.23
CA SER A 190 30.60 -3.80 15.31
C SER A 190 31.27 -3.70 16.68
N GLY A 191 30.65 -4.25 17.73
CA GLY A 191 31.07 -4.07 19.12
C GLY A 191 30.99 -2.60 19.59
N GLY A 192 30.14 -1.78 18.99
CA GLY A 192 29.99 -0.35 19.29
C GLY A 192 31.06 0.54 18.64
N ASN A 193 31.95 -0.01 17.82
CA ASN A 193 32.95 0.77 17.10
C ASN A 193 32.38 1.32 15.78
N MET A 194 32.41 2.64 15.63
CA MET A 194 31.78 3.33 14.50
C MET A 194 32.39 2.97 13.13
N GLU A 195 33.72 2.86 13.04
CA GLU A 195 34.37 2.49 11.78
C GLU A 195 34.04 1.06 11.36
N LYS A 196 34.03 0.13 12.32
CA LYS A 196 33.61 -1.27 12.09
C LYS A 196 32.14 -1.35 11.71
N PHE A 197 31.28 -0.54 12.33
CA PHE A 197 29.86 -0.47 12.02
C PHE A 197 29.63 -0.20 10.53
N TRP A 198 30.21 0.89 10.01
CA TRP A 198 30.02 1.25 8.60
C TRP A 198 30.60 0.20 7.64
N LYS A 199 31.75 -0.39 7.98
CA LYS A 199 32.32 -1.48 7.18
C LYS A 199 31.39 -2.71 7.11
N ILE A 200 30.88 -3.17 8.26
CA ILE A 200 29.96 -4.32 8.33
C ILE A 200 28.65 -3.98 7.62
N PHE A 201 28.16 -2.75 7.79
CA PHE A 201 26.95 -2.26 7.14
C PHE A 201 27.04 -2.40 5.62
N ASP A 202 28.14 -1.95 5.02
CA ASP A 202 28.38 -2.07 3.58
C ASP A 202 28.47 -3.54 3.13
N GLU A 203 29.17 -4.38 3.89
CA GLU A 203 29.25 -5.81 3.61
C GLU A 203 27.86 -6.48 3.63
N ARG A 204 26.97 -6.07 4.55
CA ARG A 204 25.60 -6.60 4.64
C ARG A 204 24.67 -6.01 3.59
N LEU A 205 24.83 -4.75 3.22
CA LEU A 205 24.10 -4.16 2.11
C LEU A 205 24.43 -4.86 0.79
N GLU A 206 25.70 -5.13 0.52
CA GLU A 206 26.11 -5.87 -0.67
C GLU A 206 25.58 -7.31 -0.67
N LEU A 207 25.52 -7.97 0.50
CA LEU A 207 24.86 -9.27 0.61
C LEU A 207 23.35 -9.17 0.27
N CYS A 208 22.67 -8.14 0.77
CA CYS A 208 21.26 -7.90 0.44
C CYS A 208 21.07 -7.64 -1.05
N HIS A 209 21.95 -6.85 -1.68
CA HIS A 209 21.94 -6.58 -3.11
C HIS A 209 22.02 -7.85 -3.94
N ARG A 210 23.00 -8.72 -3.65
CA ARG A 210 23.13 -10.02 -4.33
C ARG A 210 21.89 -10.89 -4.14
N ALA A 211 21.29 -10.90 -2.95
CA ALA A 211 20.07 -11.64 -2.69
C ALA A 211 18.86 -11.08 -3.48
N LEU A 212 18.73 -9.75 -3.57
CA LEU A 212 17.71 -9.09 -4.39
C LEU A 212 17.88 -9.44 -5.87
N MET A 213 19.12 -9.39 -6.38
CA MET A 213 19.44 -9.76 -7.76
C MET A 213 19.13 -11.23 -8.06
N CYS A 214 19.38 -12.15 -7.12
CA CYS A 214 18.99 -13.56 -7.28
C CYS A 214 17.47 -13.70 -7.53
N ARG A 215 16.65 -12.92 -6.81
CA ARG A 215 15.19 -12.94 -6.99
C ARG A 215 14.77 -12.33 -8.33
N HIS A 216 15.41 -11.23 -8.73
CA HIS A 216 15.18 -10.62 -10.04
C HIS A 216 15.52 -11.58 -11.18
N GLU A 217 16.71 -12.19 -11.15
CA GLU A 217 17.17 -13.13 -12.18
C GLU A 217 16.27 -14.38 -12.24
N ARG A 218 15.68 -14.80 -11.12
CA ARG A 218 14.72 -15.90 -11.08
C ARG A 218 13.41 -15.61 -11.83
N LEU A 219 13.03 -14.34 -11.98
CA LEU A 219 11.82 -13.92 -12.70
C LEU A 219 12.04 -13.81 -14.22
N LYS A 220 13.27 -13.59 -14.68
CA LYS A 220 13.57 -13.47 -16.11
C LYS A 220 13.21 -14.72 -16.87
N GLY A 221 12.66 -14.53 -18.07
CA GLY A 221 12.13 -15.61 -18.92
C GLY A 221 10.82 -16.22 -18.43
N THR A 222 10.22 -15.73 -17.34
CA THR A 222 8.88 -16.19 -16.91
C THR A 222 7.87 -15.79 -17.97
N LEU A 223 7.16 -16.78 -18.53
CA LEU A 223 6.13 -16.55 -19.55
C LEU A 223 4.83 -16.07 -18.90
N SER A 224 4.06 -15.25 -19.62
CA SER A 224 2.75 -14.75 -19.19
C SER A 224 1.76 -15.86 -18.82
N ASP A 225 1.95 -17.07 -19.37
CA ASP A 225 1.14 -18.26 -19.07
C ASP A 225 1.26 -18.76 -17.63
N ALA A 226 2.31 -18.36 -16.90
CA ALA A 226 2.49 -18.76 -15.50
C ALA A 226 1.38 -18.22 -14.58
N ALA A 227 0.78 -17.08 -14.92
CA ALA A 227 -0.36 -16.51 -14.21
C ALA A 227 -1.18 -15.59 -15.13
N PRO A 228 -2.08 -16.15 -15.98
CA PRO A 228 -2.78 -15.38 -17.00
C PRO A 228 -3.59 -14.19 -16.47
N ILE A 229 -4.20 -14.33 -15.28
CA ILE A 229 -4.92 -13.22 -14.65
C ILE A 229 -4.02 -12.01 -14.38
N LEU A 230 -2.77 -12.25 -13.97
CA LEU A 230 -1.78 -11.22 -13.70
C LEU A 230 -1.25 -10.62 -15.00
N TRP A 231 -0.81 -11.48 -15.91
CA TRP A 231 0.01 -11.05 -17.04
C TRP A 231 -0.77 -10.78 -18.33
N GLN A 232 -1.91 -11.43 -18.56
CA GLN A 232 -2.64 -11.37 -19.82
C GLN A 232 -3.95 -10.60 -19.71
N TYR A 233 -4.66 -10.72 -18.57
CA TYR A 233 -6.04 -10.23 -18.42
C TYR A 233 -6.20 -8.93 -17.64
N GLY A 234 -5.10 -8.21 -17.38
CA GLY A 234 -5.14 -6.81 -16.95
C GLY A 234 -5.01 -6.55 -15.46
N ALA A 235 -4.75 -7.56 -14.61
CA ALA A 235 -4.48 -7.29 -13.20
C ALA A 235 -3.12 -6.60 -13.00
N LEU A 236 -2.07 -7.05 -13.72
CA LEU A 236 -0.78 -6.34 -13.80
C LEU A 236 -0.51 -5.83 -15.21
N ALA A 237 -0.74 -6.66 -16.22
CA ALA A 237 -0.46 -6.31 -17.61
C ALA A 237 -1.44 -6.99 -18.59
N ARG A 238 -1.29 -6.67 -19.88
CA ARG A 238 -1.99 -7.31 -21.00
C ARG A 238 -0.97 -7.82 -22.03
N LEU A 239 -0.14 -8.77 -21.62
CA LEU A 239 0.83 -9.45 -22.46
C LEU A 239 0.14 -10.48 -23.36
N LYS A 240 0.78 -10.79 -24.50
CA LYS A 240 0.35 -11.91 -25.34
C LYS A 240 0.62 -13.24 -24.64
N LYS A 241 -0.12 -14.27 -25.02
CA LYS A 241 0.13 -15.65 -24.59
C LYS A 241 1.57 -16.06 -24.95
N GLY A 242 2.31 -16.64 -24.00
CA GLY A 242 3.72 -17.03 -24.18
C GLY A 242 4.73 -15.87 -24.23
N GLU A 243 4.31 -14.61 -24.04
CA GLU A 243 5.24 -13.48 -23.96
C GLU A 243 5.96 -13.45 -22.61
N PRO A 244 7.29 -13.27 -22.55
CA PRO A 244 8.02 -13.16 -21.30
C PRO A 244 7.74 -11.83 -20.58
N ILE A 245 7.74 -11.84 -19.24
CA ILE A 245 7.44 -10.66 -18.42
C ILE A 245 8.62 -9.69 -18.29
N ASP A 246 9.79 -10.01 -18.85
CA ASP A 246 11.07 -9.34 -18.61
C ASP A 246 11.00 -7.82 -18.74
N LYS A 247 10.28 -7.29 -19.73
CA LYS A 247 10.11 -5.83 -19.92
C LYS A 247 9.48 -5.12 -18.71
N LEU A 248 8.69 -5.84 -17.90
CA LEU A 248 8.04 -5.32 -16.70
C LEU A 248 8.96 -5.37 -15.46
N LEU A 249 10.11 -6.03 -15.54
CA LEU A 249 11.09 -6.14 -14.46
C LEU A 249 12.08 -4.96 -14.42
N TYR A 250 12.07 -4.11 -15.45
CA TYR A 250 13.02 -3.01 -15.65
C TYR A 250 12.32 -1.66 -15.81
N GLY A 251 13.12 -0.59 -15.85
CA GLY A 251 12.69 0.75 -16.28
C GLY A 251 11.71 1.44 -15.34
N GLY A 252 11.56 0.95 -14.11
CA GLY A 252 10.63 1.52 -13.13
C GLY A 252 9.26 0.87 -13.06
N TYR A 253 8.90 -0.04 -13.98
CA TYR A 253 7.56 -0.63 -13.98
C TYR A 253 7.27 -1.42 -12.70
N SER A 254 8.21 -2.26 -12.25
CA SER A 254 8.15 -2.92 -10.96
C SER A 254 9.23 -2.41 -10.02
N THR A 255 8.96 -2.49 -8.72
CA THR A 255 9.94 -2.18 -7.68
C THR A 255 10.54 -3.46 -7.10
N ILE A 256 11.71 -3.35 -6.46
CA ILE A 256 12.29 -4.41 -5.65
C ILE A 256 12.80 -3.80 -4.35
N SER A 257 12.52 -4.43 -3.21
CA SER A 257 12.60 -3.73 -1.93
C SER A 257 13.79 -4.17 -1.07
N LEU A 258 14.64 -3.20 -0.73
CA LEU A 258 15.55 -3.34 0.41
C LEU A 258 14.76 -3.04 1.69
N GLY A 259 14.39 -4.11 2.39
CA GLY A 259 13.78 -4.02 3.70
C GLY A 259 14.79 -3.60 4.76
N TYR A 260 14.34 -2.90 5.80
CA TYR A 260 15.12 -2.70 7.02
C TYR A 260 14.28 -3.01 8.27
N ALA A 261 14.97 -3.23 9.39
CA ALA A 261 14.42 -3.60 10.69
C ALA A 261 15.30 -3.11 11.84
N GLY A 262 14.70 -2.71 12.96
CA GLY A 262 15.41 -2.48 14.23
C GLY A 262 16.30 -1.22 14.28
N LEU A 263 15.87 -0.12 13.65
CA LEU A 263 16.62 1.15 13.68
C LEU A 263 16.77 1.69 15.11
N TYR A 264 15.73 1.57 15.94
CA TYR A 264 15.79 1.99 17.34
C TYR A 264 16.91 1.25 18.09
N GLU A 265 16.91 -0.08 18.03
CA GLU A 265 17.85 -0.94 18.73
C GLU A 265 19.28 -0.73 18.21
N CYS A 266 19.44 -0.61 16.89
CA CYS A 266 20.72 -0.29 16.26
C CYS A 266 21.31 1.02 16.79
N VAL A 267 20.52 2.11 16.77
CA VAL A 267 20.98 3.42 17.24
C VAL A 267 21.20 3.42 18.76
N LYS A 268 20.32 2.75 19.51
CA LYS A 268 20.43 2.60 20.96
C LYS A 268 21.71 1.88 21.36
N TYR A 269 22.10 0.84 20.64
CA TYR A 269 23.33 0.12 20.89
C TYR A 269 24.57 0.97 20.59
N MET A 270 24.59 1.65 19.44
CA MET A 270 25.75 2.43 18.99
C MET A 270 25.98 3.72 19.80
N THR A 271 24.91 4.36 20.26
CA THR A 271 24.98 5.71 20.87
C THR A 271 24.58 5.76 22.34
N GLY A 272 23.99 4.68 22.86
CA GLY A 272 23.34 4.66 24.17
C GLY A 272 21.99 5.39 24.21
N LYS A 273 21.50 5.96 23.10
CA LYS A 273 20.31 6.82 23.04
C LYS A 273 19.27 6.37 22.00
N SER A 274 18.02 6.78 22.17
CA SER A 274 16.96 6.51 21.18
C SER A 274 17.28 7.23 19.86
N HIS A 275 16.88 6.67 18.72
CA HIS A 275 16.92 7.33 17.41
C HIS A 275 16.10 8.63 17.33
N THR A 276 15.25 8.91 18.31
CA THR A 276 14.48 10.15 18.45
C THR A 276 15.11 11.17 19.40
N ASP A 277 16.21 10.82 20.07
CA ASP A 277 16.98 11.80 20.85
C ASP A 277 17.68 12.76 19.88
N PRO A 278 17.56 14.10 20.05
CA PRO A 278 18.15 15.07 19.12
C PRO A 278 19.65 14.88 18.83
N SER A 279 20.41 14.31 19.77
CA SER A 279 21.84 14.03 19.58
C SER A 279 22.15 12.75 18.82
N ALA A 280 21.18 11.84 18.69
CA ALA A 280 21.32 10.57 17.96
C ALA A 280 20.49 10.51 16.66
N THR A 281 19.48 11.37 16.51
CA THR A 281 18.70 11.52 15.27
C THR A 281 19.58 11.69 14.02
N PRO A 282 20.67 12.50 14.02
CA PRO A 282 21.53 12.63 12.86
C PRO A 282 22.12 11.29 12.39
N PHE A 283 22.63 10.47 13.33
CA PHE A 283 23.17 9.14 13.02
C PHE A 283 22.08 8.18 12.49
N ALA A 284 20.86 8.24 13.06
CA ALA A 284 19.74 7.46 12.55
C ALA A 284 19.38 7.83 11.10
N LEU A 285 19.39 9.13 10.78
CA LEU A 285 19.14 9.62 9.43
C LEU A 285 20.28 9.27 8.47
N GLU A 286 21.54 9.30 8.91
CA GLU A 286 22.69 8.84 8.12
C GLU A 286 22.55 7.37 7.72
N ILE A 287 22.15 6.49 8.65
CA ILE A 287 21.89 5.07 8.34
C ILE A 287 20.81 4.95 7.25
N MET A 288 19.71 5.68 7.40
CA MET A 288 18.60 5.64 6.43
C MET A 288 19.02 6.21 5.07
N GLN A 289 19.79 7.30 5.07
CA GLN A 289 20.29 7.93 3.85
C GLN A 289 21.27 7.00 3.12
N HIS A 290 22.17 6.33 3.85
CA HIS A 290 23.13 5.41 3.24
C HIS A 290 22.45 4.23 2.53
N MET A 291 21.34 3.72 3.08
CA MET A 291 20.53 2.70 2.38
C MET A 291 19.78 3.27 1.16
N ASN A 292 19.32 4.53 1.21
CA ASN A 292 18.73 5.21 0.05
C ASN A 292 19.76 5.37 -1.07
N ASP A 293 20.99 5.79 -0.73
CA ASP A 293 22.08 5.98 -1.67
C ASP A 293 22.48 4.65 -2.32
N ALA A 294 22.51 3.56 -1.54
CA ALA A 294 22.71 2.22 -2.07
C ALA A 294 21.61 1.81 -3.08
N CYS A 295 20.33 2.04 -2.76
CA CYS A 295 19.22 1.77 -3.68
C CYS A 295 19.32 2.61 -4.97
N ALA A 296 19.67 3.90 -4.85
CA ALA A 296 19.87 4.78 -5.99
C ALA A 296 21.04 4.30 -6.89
N LYS A 297 22.16 3.90 -6.29
CA LYS A 297 23.31 3.31 -7.00
C LYS A 297 22.92 2.03 -7.74
N TRP A 298 22.23 1.11 -7.09
CA TRP A 298 21.81 -0.15 -7.72
C TRP A 298 20.78 0.08 -8.83
N LYS A 299 19.90 1.07 -8.67
CA LYS A 299 18.94 1.48 -9.70
C LYS A 299 19.64 1.97 -10.97
N GLN A 300 20.65 2.81 -10.82
CA GLN A 300 21.45 3.28 -11.96
C GLN A 300 22.24 2.13 -12.63
N MET A 301 22.78 1.21 -11.82
CA MET A 301 23.58 0.09 -12.32
C MET A 301 22.76 -0.93 -13.13
N HIS A 302 21.54 -1.24 -12.68
CA HIS A 302 20.74 -2.35 -13.23
C HIS A 302 19.50 -1.93 -14.01
N ASN A 303 19.12 -0.64 -13.98
CA ASN A 303 17.84 -0.17 -14.50
C ASN A 303 16.63 -0.89 -13.87
N ILE A 304 16.72 -1.18 -12.56
CA ILE A 304 15.68 -1.80 -11.73
C ILE A 304 15.33 -0.82 -10.61
N ASP A 305 14.05 -0.71 -10.23
CA ASP A 305 13.64 0.26 -9.22
C ASP A 305 13.78 -0.27 -7.79
N PHE A 306 14.97 -0.12 -7.23
CA PHE A 306 15.23 -0.44 -5.82
C PHE A 306 14.62 0.63 -4.91
N SER A 307 13.91 0.22 -3.87
CA SER A 307 13.34 1.14 -2.87
C SER A 307 13.47 0.62 -1.44
N LEU A 308 13.60 1.55 -0.49
CA LEU A 308 13.58 1.21 0.92
C LEU A 308 12.18 0.82 1.39
N TYR A 309 12.15 -0.17 2.27
CA TYR A 309 10.92 -0.73 2.79
C TYR A 309 11.01 -0.97 4.30
N GLY A 310 10.17 -0.26 5.08
CA GLY A 310 9.99 -0.56 6.50
C GLY A 310 9.26 -1.89 6.64
N THR A 311 10.00 -2.99 6.80
CA THR A 311 9.45 -4.35 6.76
C THR A 311 8.37 -4.55 7.83
N PRO A 312 7.15 -5.03 7.50
CA PRO A 312 6.20 -5.53 8.48
C PRO A 312 6.75 -6.85 9.06
N LEU A 313 7.33 -6.79 10.25
CA LEU A 313 8.07 -7.91 10.84
C LEU A 313 7.18 -8.81 11.72
N GLU A 314 5.96 -9.13 11.26
CA GLU A 314 4.97 -9.86 12.07
C GLU A 314 5.50 -11.17 12.66
N SER A 315 6.19 -11.99 11.86
CA SER A 315 6.87 -13.20 12.34
C SER A 315 8.39 -13.04 12.47
N THR A 316 8.98 -12.15 11.68
CA THR A 316 10.44 -12.03 11.55
C THR A 316 11.08 -11.33 12.76
N THR A 317 10.32 -10.52 13.52
CA THR A 317 10.82 -9.86 14.74
C THR A 317 11.40 -10.86 15.75
N TYR A 318 10.86 -12.08 15.81
CA TYR A 318 11.33 -13.11 16.75
C TYR A 318 12.46 -13.99 16.20
N LYS A 319 12.77 -13.86 14.90
CA LYS A 319 13.84 -14.63 14.23
C LYS A 319 15.13 -13.85 14.08
N PHE A 320 15.03 -12.52 14.00
CA PHE A 320 16.16 -11.59 14.04
C PHE A 320 16.71 -11.47 15.45
#